data_AF-A0A418SZ60-F1
#
_entry.id   AF-A0A418SZ60-F1
#
_cell.length_a   1.000
_cell.length_b   1.000
_cell.length_c   1.000
_cell.angle_alpha   90.00
_cell.angle_beta   90.00
_cell.angle_gamma   90.00
#
_symmetry.space_group_name_H-M   'P 1'
#
loop_
_entity.id
_entity.type
_entity.pdbx_description
1 polymer ?
#
loop_
_entity_poly.entity_id
_entity_poly.type
_entity_poly.pdbx_seq_one_letter_code
_entity_poly.pdbx_strand_id
1 'polypeptide(L)'
;MAGQKKKKFQYKDYEIDPRIMDSKKDYHLEQAYSLCVNELGLQQTKRDQIIAFYIAIISFVIPAIIELNLSNMIKGLSFLALFVLGIMLAWVVVRYRVYKEVYWITSRVLKQLYNFEKEAINKELVQHMFYRNLKKSTEGVFVYRKDDKTKVNGWKSYRKNLYSSESILFHILVLISSVVLWIGVYMLLSDFSIVREIVASVLTLANLLYFTRHYYKQLTKIYDVVFNDDDASFNAVFSKAWFLHFHLDFNENKKDSDGLSP
;
A
#
# COMPACT_ATOMS: atom_id res chain seq x y z
N MET A 1 8.88 27.09 -34.07
CA MET A 1 9.47 27.47 -32.78
C MET A 1 8.46 28.30 -32.00
N ALA A 2 7.92 27.76 -30.90
CA ALA A 2 7.36 28.52 -29.79
C ALA A 2 7.32 27.55 -28.60
N GLY A 3 8.35 27.62 -27.75
CA GLY A 3 8.48 26.75 -26.58
C GLY A 3 7.36 27.04 -25.58
N GLN A 4 6.50 26.05 -25.36
CA GLN A 4 5.55 26.09 -24.24
C GLN A 4 6.37 26.15 -22.94
N LYS A 5 6.34 27.32 -22.28
CA LYS A 5 6.87 27.49 -20.92
C LYS A 5 6.18 26.48 -20.01
N LYS A 6 6.94 25.52 -19.49
CA LYS A 6 6.53 24.61 -18.41
C LYS A 6 5.98 25.46 -17.26
N LYS A 7 4.67 25.39 -16.99
CA LYS A 7 4.07 25.99 -15.79
C LYS A 7 4.76 25.38 -14.57
N LYS A 8 5.31 26.26 -13.72
CA LYS A 8 5.93 25.92 -12.44
C LYS A 8 4.79 25.57 -11.48
N PHE A 9 4.66 24.29 -11.12
CA PHE A 9 3.74 23.81 -10.08
C PHE A 9 4.04 24.56 -8.77
N GLN A 10 3.00 25.06 -8.10
CA GLN A 10 3.09 25.64 -6.76
C GLN A 10 2.16 24.85 -5.84
N TYR A 11 2.72 24.16 -4.85
CA TYR A 11 2.00 23.34 -3.89
C TYR A 11 1.65 24.19 -2.66
N LYS A 12 0.41 24.67 -2.57
CA LYS A 12 -0.08 25.39 -1.39
C LYS A 12 -1.18 24.58 -0.71
N ASP A 13 -1.21 24.68 0.63
CA ASP A 13 -2.31 24.27 1.52
C ASP A 13 -2.22 22.86 2.15
N TYR A 14 -1.17 22.62 2.95
CA TYR A 14 -1.19 21.60 4.01
C TYR A 14 -0.81 22.27 5.34
N GLU A 15 -1.75 22.36 6.27
CA GLU A 15 -1.52 22.86 7.63
C GLU A 15 -0.90 21.74 8.50
N ILE A 16 0.26 22.03 9.10
CA ILE A 16 0.99 21.12 9.97
C ILE A 16 0.49 21.32 11.41
N ASP A 17 0.25 20.23 12.13
CA ASP A 17 -0.06 20.30 13.58
C ASP A 17 1.16 20.83 14.35
N PRO A 18 1.07 22.03 14.96
CA PRO A 18 2.20 22.67 15.63
C PRO A 18 2.64 21.95 16.92
N ARG A 19 1.85 20.99 17.44
CA ARG A 19 2.19 20.23 18.66
C ARG A 19 3.24 19.14 18.42
N ILE A 20 3.57 18.88 17.17
CA ILE A 20 4.54 17.85 16.76
C ILE A 20 5.90 18.48 16.40
N MET A 21 6.00 19.82 16.40
CA MET A 21 7.25 20.53 16.16
C MET A 21 8.11 20.62 17.43
N ASP A 22 9.27 19.98 17.42
CA ASP A 22 10.31 20.11 18.45
C ASP A 22 11.50 20.87 17.85
N SER A 23 11.57 22.18 18.13
CA SER A 23 12.54 23.12 17.57
C SER A 23 14.00 22.89 18.00
N LYS A 24 14.26 21.84 18.78
CA LYS A 24 15.60 21.48 19.28
C LYS A 24 16.19 20.23 18.61
N LYS A 25 15.45 19.55 17.74
CA LYS A 25 15.98 18.37 17.03
C LYS A 25 16.72 18.80 15.78
N ASP A 26 18.05 18.85 15.87
CA ASP A 26 18.93 18.90 14.70
C ASP A 26 18.75 17.60 13.91
N TYR A 27 17.85 17.63 12.93
CA TYR A 27 17.50 16.45 12.13
C TYR A 27 18.66 16.13 11.18
N HIS A 28 19.47 15.13 11.54
CA HIS A 28 20.37 14.50 10.60
C HIS A 28 19.54 13.65 9.63
N LEU A 29 19.63 13.93 8.33
CA LEU A 29 19.04 13.10 7.25
C LEU A 29 19.36 11.60 7.41
N GLU A 30 20.43 11.28 8.13
CA GLU A 30 20.83 9.94 8.54
C GLU A 30 19.93 9.27 9.56
N GLN A 31 19.47 10.00 10.57
CA GLN A 31 18.45 9.48 11.48
C GLN A 31 17.13 9.28 10.74
N ALA A 32 16.75 10.23 9.88
CA ALA A 32 15.56 10.12 9.05
C ALA A 32 15.64 8.90 8.10
N TYR A 33 16.78 8.69 7.45
CA TYR A 33 17.00 7.54 6.58
C TYR A 33 16.97 6.22 7.36
N SER A 34 17.66 6.14 8.50
CA SER A 34 17.69 4.96 9.37
C SER A 34 16.30 4.56 9.85
N LEU A 35 15.52 5.53 10.36
CA LEU A 35 14.14 5.31 10.77
C LEU A 35 13.24 4.89 9.60
N CYS A 36 13.40 5.49 8.42
CA CYS A 36 12.65 5.09 7.23
C CYS A 36 12.95 3.65 6.81
N VAL A 37 14.20 3.21 6.90
CA VAL A 37 14.61 1.82 6.60
C VAL A 37 14.03 0.87 7.63
N ASN A 38 14.09 1.22 8.92
CA ASN A 38 13.50 0.44 10.00
C ASN A 38 11.98 0.27 9.83
N GLU A 39 11.27 1.34 9.49
CA GLU A 39 9.84 1.29 9.18
C GLU A 39 9.55 0.41 7.98
N LEU A 40 10.34 0.50 6.90
CA LEU A 40 10.19 -0.36 5.73
C LEU A 40 10.32 -1.84 6.10
N GLY A 41 11.32 -2.18 6.94
CA GLY A 41 11.47 -3.52 7.50
C GLY A 41 10.28 -3.93 8.36
N LEU A 42 9.80 -3.03 9.22
CA LEU A 42 8.64 -3.26 10.08
C LEU A 42 7.36 -3.58 9.27
N GLN A 43 7.09 -2.84 8.20
CA GLN A 43 5.93 -3.10 7.33
C GLN A 43 6.02 -4.50 6.67
N GLN A 44 7.23 -4.94 6.29
CA GLN A 44 7.45 -6.29 5.75
C GLN A 44 7.23 -7.36 6.82
N THR A 45 7.85 -7.21 7.98
CA THR A 45 7.75 -8.17 9.10
C THR A 45 6.30 -8.31 9.56
N LYS A 46 5.57 -7.21 9.75
CA LYS A 46 4.16 -7.23 10.15
C LYS A 46 3.28 -7.98 9.13
N ARG A 47 3.50 -7.74 7.84
CA ARG A 47 2.80 -8.45 6.78
C ARG A 47 3.06 -9.96 6.85
N ASP A 48 4.32 -10.35 6.98
CA ASP A 48 4.71 -11.77 6.97
C ASP A 48 4.21 -12.49 8.23
N GLN A 49 4.26 -11.82 9.38
CA GLN A 49 3.66 -12.30 10.63
C GLN A 49 2.14 -12.51 10.51
N ILE A 50 1.41 -11.58 9.87
CA ILE A 50 -0.03 -11.73 9.64
C ILE A 50 -0.34 -12.96 8.80
N ILE A 51 0.42 -13.17 7.71
CA ILE A 51 0.23 -14.31 6.82
C ILE A 51 0.55 -15.61 7.57
N ALA A 52 1.68 -15.67 8.28
CA ALA A 52 2.07 -16.83 9.08
C ALA A 52 1.04 -17.14 10.18
N PHE A 53 0.55 -16.12 10.87
CA PHE A 53 -0.48 -16.24 11.90
C PHE A 53 -1.78 -16.85 11.33
N TYR A 54 -2.23 -16.38 10.17
CA TYR A 54 -3.42 -16.93 9.54
C TYR A 54 -3.25 -18.39 9.11
N ILE A 55 -2.09 -18.73 8.53
CA ILE A 55 -1.75 -20.12 8.15
C ILE A 55 -1.72 -21.01 9.40
N ALA A 56 -1.17 -20.52 10.51
CA ALA A 56 -1.13 -21.27 11.77
C ALA A 56 -2.54 -21.53 12.31
N ILE A 57 -3.40 -20.50 12.38
CA ILE A 57 -4.79 -20.64 12.81
C ILE A 57 -5.49 -21.70 11.96
N ILE A 58 -5.40 -21.61 10.65
CA ILE A 58 -6.08 -22.53 9.75
C ILE A 58 -5.59 -23.96 9.93
N SER A 59 -4.27 -24.15 10.04
CA SER A 59 -3.67 -25.47 10.22
C SER A 59 -4.17 -26.19 11.48
N PHE A 60 -4.48 -25.45 12.56
CA PHE A 60 -5.01 -26.04 13.79
C PHE A 60 -6.54 -26.10 13.84
N VAL A 61 -7.21 -25.06 13.35
CA VAL A 61 -8.66 -24.91 13.52
C VAL A 61 -9.44 -25.74 12.50
N ILE A 62 -8.94 -25.91 11.25
CA ILE A 62 -9.64 -26.74 10.26
C ILE A 62 -9.82 -28.19 10.75
N PRO A 63 -8.75 -28.91 11.16
CA PRO A 63 -8.90 -30.28 11.66
C PRO A 63 -9.85 -30.36 12.85
N ALA A 64 -9.71 -29.43 13.81
CA ALA A 64 -10.58 -29.38 14.99
C ALA A 64 -12.06 -29.20 14.63
N ILE A 65 -12.41 -28.29 13.71
CA ILE A 65 -13.81 -28.12 13.27
C ILE A 65 -14.36 -29.39 12.61
N ILE A 66 -13.54 -30.08 11.82
CA ILE A 66 -13.95 -31.31 11.12
C ILE A 66 -14.23 -32.43 12.12
N GLU A 67 -13.37 -32.60 13.13
CA GLU A 67 -13.46 -33.66 14.15
C GLU A 67 -14.60 -33.46 15.16
N LEU A 68 -15.08 -32.23 15.36
CA LEU A 68 -16.19 -31.97 16.27
C LEU A 68 -17.49 -32.66 15.79
N ASN A 69 -18.21 -33.30 16.72
CA ASN A 69 -19.54 -33.88 16.47
C ASN A 69 -20.63 -32.79 16.46
N LEU A 70 -20.53 -31.86 15.52
CA LEU A 70 -21.49 -30.77 15.28
C LEU A 70 -22.20 -30.96 13.94
N SER A 71 -23.37 -30.33 13.78
CA SER A 71 -24.07 -30.32 12.50
C SER A 71 -23.24 -29.63 11.41
N ASN A 72 -23.43 -30.04 10.15
CA ASN A 72 -22.75 -29.44 8.98
C ASN A 72 -23.00 -27.93 8.88
N MET A 73 -24.18 -27.47 9.30
CA MET A 73 -24.51 -26.06 9.37
C MET A 73 -23.55 -25.30 10.29
N ILE A 74 -23.33 -25.80 11.51
CA ILE A 74 -22.44 -25.14 12.49
C ILE A 74 -20.99 -25.18 11.99
N LYS A 75 -20.54 -26.31 11.43
CA LYS A 75 -19.19 -26.40 10.85
C LYS A 75 -19.01 -25.40 9.72
N GLY A 76 -19.98 -25.32 8.81
CA GLY A 76 -19.99 -24.37 7.70
C GLY A 76 -19.92 -22.91 8.15
N LEU A 77 -20.68 -22.53 9.18
CA LEU A 77 -20.61 -21.19 9.79
C LEU A 77 -19.23 -20.90 10.40
N SER A 78 -18.62 -21.88 11.08
CA SER A 78 -17.26 -21.74 11.63
C SER A 78 -16.21 -21.50 10.54
N PHE A 79 -16.31 -22.20 9.41
CA PHE A 79 -15.46 -21.93 8.24
C PHE A 79 -15.70 -20.55 7.64
N LEU A 80 -16.96 -20.10 7.55
CA LEU A 80 -17.25 -18.73 7.09
C LEU A 80 -16.65 -17.66 8.02
N ALA A 81 -16.65 -17.88 9.33
CA ALA A 81 -16.00 -16.96 10.27
C ALA A 81 -14.48 -16.88 10.02
N LEU A 82 -13.82 -18.03 9.79
CA LEU A 82 -12.39 -18.07 9.42
C LEU A 82 -12.10 -17.42 8.07
N PHE A 83 -13.03 -17.54 7.12
CA PHE A 83 -12.96 -16.86 5.83
C PHE A 83 -13.03 -15.33 6.00
N VAL A 84 -13.97 -14.83 6.81
CA VAL A 84 -14.10 -13.39 7.11
C VAL A 84 -12.81 -12.87 7.75
N LEU A 85 -12.22 -13.59 8.70
CA LEU A 85 -10.93 -13.25 9.27
C LEU A 85 -9.83 -13.17 8.18
N GLY A 86 -9.79 -14.15 7.28
CA GLY A 86 -8.86 -14.16 6.15
C GLY A 86 -8.98 -12.96 5.23
N ILE A 87 -10.21 -12.57 4.88
CA ILE A 87 -10.50 -11.36 4.12
C ILE A 87 -9.95 -10.14 4.84
N MET A 88 -10.27 -9.97 6.13
CA MET A 88 -9.82 -8.82 6.91
C MET A 88 -8.29 -8.71 6.90
N LEU A 89 -7.60 -9.83 7.07
CA LEU A 89 -6.13 -9.88 7.01
C LEU A 89 -5.60 -9.58 5.60
N ALA A 90 -6.28 -10.04 4.54
CA ALA A 90 -5.91 -9.73 3.16
C ALA A 90 -5.97 -8.21 2.86
N TRP A 91 -6.99 -7.52 3.37
CA TRP A 91 -7.08 -6.06 3.29
C TRP A 91 -5.91 -5.37 3.99
N VAL A 92 -5.54 -5.84 5.18
CA VAL A 92 -4.41 -5.31 5.94
C VAL A 92 -3.09 -5.55 5.21
N VAL A 93 -2.89 -6.74 4.62
CA VAL A 93 -1.71 -7.08 3.81
C VAL A 93 -1.58 -6.18 2.58
N VAL A 94 -2.69 -5.88 1.88
CA VAL A 94 -2.70 -4.92 0.76
C VAL A 94 -2.26 -3.53 1.23
N ARG A 95 -2.76 -3.08 2.39
CA ARG A 95 -2.38 -1.79 2.98
C ARG A 95 -0.88 -1.74 3.30
N TYR A 96 -0.33 -2.79 3.92
CA TYR A 96 1.11 -2.88 4.19
C TYR A 96 1.95 -2.87 2.92
N ARG A 97 1.48 -3.52 1.84
CA ARG A 97 2.16 -3.50 0.55
C ARG A 97 2.19 -2.09 -0.06
N VAL A 98 1.09 -1.34 0.03
CA VAL A 98 1.02 0.07 -0.43
C VAL A 98 1.99 0.94 0.37
N TYR A 99 2.02 0.80 1.71
CA TYR A 99 2.98 1.54 2.53
C TYR A 99 4.41 1.22 2.15
N LYS A 100 4.77 -0.07 2.05
CA LYS A 100 6.13 -0.47 1.65
C LYS A 100 6.59 0.25 0.38
N GLU A 101 5.74 0.32 -0.65
CA GLU A 101 6.06 0.99 -1.91
C GLU A 101 6.31 2.49 -1.73
N VAL A 102 5.46 3.15 -0.94
CA VAL A 102 5.62 4.59 -0.61
C VAL A 102 6.92 4.82 0.18
N TYR A 103 7.20 4.01 1.19
CA TYR A 103 8.41 4.11 1.99
C TYR A 103 9.67 3.83 1.18
N TRP A 104 9.62 2.92 0.22
CA TRP A 104 10.72 2.66 -0.69
C TRP A 104 11.07 3.89 -1.54
N ILE A 105 10.06 4.61 -2.03
CA ILE A 105 10.23 5.88 -2.72
C ILE A 105 10.81 6.93 -1.76
N THR A 106 10.28 7.01 -0.54
CA THR A 106 10.78 7.91 0.51
C THR A 106 12.26 7.70 0.81
N SER A 107 12.72 6.45 0.97
CA SER A 107 14.15 6.17 1.21
C SER A 107 15.03 6.67 0.06
N ARG A 108 14.57 6.57 -1.19
CA ARG A 108 15.28 7.12 -2.36
C ARG A 108 15.33 8.64 -2.36
N VAL A 109 14.25 9.29 -1.92
CA VAL A 109 14.20 10.75 -1.75
C VAL A 109 15.22 11.17 -0.70
N LEU A 110 15.18 10.58 0.50
CA LEU A 110 16.12 10.87 1.58
C LEU A 110 17.58 10.69 1.12
N LYS A 111 17.88 9.59 0.41
CA LYS A 111 19.22 9.35 -0.16
C LYS A 111 19.66 10.44 -1.15
N GLN A 112 18.74 11.00 -1.94
CA GLN A 112 19.05 12.09 -2.86
C GLN A 112 19.23 13.43 -2.15
N LEU A 113 18.52 13.67 -1.05
CA LEU A 113 18.65 14.89 -0.26
C LEU A 113 20.02 15.05 0.39
N TYR A 114 20.77 13.96 0.62
CA TYR A 114 22.17 14.03 1.08
C TYR A 114 23.11 14.78 0.12
N ASN A 115 22.74 14.91 -1.15
CA ASN A 115 23.55 15.64 -2.12
C ASN A 115 23.29 17.15 -2.11
N PHE A 116 22.40 17.62 -1.24
CA PHE A 116 22.04 19.03 -1.13
C PHE A 116 22.55 19.59 0.19
N GLU A 117 22.94 20.85 0.17
CA GLU A 117 23.19 21.61 1.39
C GLU A 117 21.91 21.68 2.23
N LYS A 118 22.03 21.52 3.56
CA LYS A 118 20.86 21.48 4.48
C LYS A 118 19.91 22.67 4.26
N GLU A 119 20.47 23.85 4.01
CA GLU A 119 19.75 25.12 3.82
C GLU A 119 18.93 25.16 2.52
N ALA A 120 19.29 24.35 1.53
CA ALA A 120 18.57 24.24 0.26
C ALA A 120 17.38 23.26 0.33
N ILE A 121 17.25 22.50 1.41
CA ILE A 121 16.20 21.49 1.57
C ILE A 121 14.91 22.16 2.03
N ASN A 122 13.95 22.28 1.11
CA ASN A 122 12.62 22.82 1.37
C ASN A 122 11.51 21.86 0.89
N LYS A 123 10.26 22.17 1.23
CA LYS A 123 9.07 21.35 0.93
C LYS A 123 8.91 21.08 -0.56
N GLU A 124 9.09 22.12 -1.38
CA GLU A 124 9.00 22.00 -2.83
C GLU A 124 10.05 21.04 -3.39
N LEU A 125 11.29 21.10 -2.90
CA LEU A 125 12.36 20.20 -3.32
C LEU A 125 12.04 18.75 -2.94
N VAL A 126 11.55 18.51 -1.73
CA VAL A 126 11.21 17.17 -1.24
C VAL A 126 10.05 16.57 -2.03
N GLN A 127 8.98 17.34 -2.24
CA GLN A 127 7.84 16.93 -3.07
C GLN A 127 8.26 16.68 -4.52
N HIS A 128 9.11 17.55 -5.09
CA HIS A 128 9.65 17.38 -6.44
C HIS A 128 10.48 16.10 -6.55
N MET A 129 11.36 15.84 -5.60
CA MET A 129 12.16 14.61 -5.55
C MET A 129 11.26 13.38 -5.37
N PHE A 130 10.23 13.45 -4.55
CA PHE A 130 9.28 12.36 -4.36
C PHE A 130 8.57 12.03 -5.67
N TYR A 131 7.99 13.04 -6.34
CA TYR A 131 7.36 12.87 -7.65
C TYR A 131 8.33 12.32 -8.70
N ARG A 132 9.57 12.84 -8.74
CA ARG A 132 10.61 12.37 -9.67
C ARG A 132 10.97 10.90 -9.43
N ASN A 133 11.12 10.47 -8.17
CA ASN A 133 11.42 9.09 -7.84
C ASN A 133 10.24 8.16 -8.11
N LEU A 134 9.00 8.61 -7.84
CA LEU A 134 7.79 7.90 -8.21
C LEU A 134 7.71 7.68 -9.74
N LYS A 135 8.00 8.73 -10.52
CA LYS A 135 8.08 8.66 -11.98
C LYS A 135 9.18 7.74 -12.49
N LYS A 136 10.35 7.67 -11.84
CA LYS A 136 11.38 6.67 -12.21
C LYS A 136 10.91 5.24 -11.91
N SER A 137 10.18 5.04 -10.82
CA SER A 137 9.63 3.74 -10.45
C SER A 137 8.48 3.27 -11.36
N THR A 138 7.95 4.10 -12.27
CA THR A 138 6.90 3.67 -13.21
C THR A 138 7.38 2.61 -14.21
N GLU A 139 8.69 2.37 -14.35
CA GLU A 139 9.21 1.25 -15.15
C GLU A 139 8.68 -0.11 -14.67
N GLY A 140 8.30 -0.23 -13.39
CA GLY A 140 7.65 -1.42 -12.84
C GLY A 140 6.18 -1.60 -13.26
N VAL A 141 5.62 -0.66 -14.02
CA VAL A 141 4.20 -0.54 -14.31
C VAL A 141 3.99 -0.43 -15.83
N PHE A 142 3.00 -1.14 -16.36
CA PHE A 142 2.61 -1.02 -17.75
C PHE A 142 1.67 0.18 -17.94
N VAL A 143 2.00 1.02 -18.91
CA VAL A 143 1.30 2.27 -19.20
C VAL A 143 0.76 2.22 -20.63
N TYR A 144 -0.45 2.74 -20.85
CA TYR A 144 -1.04 2.87 -22.18
C TYR A 144 -1.68 4.25 -22.34
N ARG A 145 -1.77 4.72 -23.59
CA ARG A 145 -2.45 5.98 -23.92
C ARG A 145 -3.90 5.67 -24.31
N LYS A 146 -4.85 6.35 -23.68
CA LYS A 146 -6.28 6.27 -24.02
C LYS A 146 -6.91 7.66 -23.89
N ASP A 147 -7.54 8.13 -24.96
CA ASP A 147 -8.26 9.41 -25.01
C ASP A 147 -7.35 10.59 -24.58
N ASP A 148 -6.14 10.65 -25.16
CA ASP A 148 -5.05 11.59 -24.82
C ASP A 148 -4.57 11.60 -23.36
N LYS A 149 -5.15 10.78 -22.49
CA LYS A 149 -4.70 10.55 -21.12
C LYS A 149 -3.86 9.29 -21.05
N THR A 150 -2.74 9.40 -20.37
CA THR A 150 -1.90 8.24 -20.08
C THR A 150 -2.49 7.52 -18.87
N LYS A 151 -2.70 6.21 -18.96
CA LYS A 151 -3.31 5.41 -17.89
C LYS A 151 -2.46 4.18 -17.59
N VAL A 152 -2.51 3.74 -16.33
CA VAL A 152 -1.88 2.49 -15.91
C VAL A 152 -2.76 1.31 -16.28
N ASN A 153 -2.18 0.31 -16.97
CA ASN A 153 -2.85 -0.97 -17.21
C ASN A 153 -2.60 -1.89 -16.02
N GLY A 154 -3.52 -1.90 -15.05
CA GLY A 154 -3.33 -2.67 -13.83
C GLY A 154 -3.10 -4.17 -14.04
N TRP A 155 -3.71 -4.78 -15.05
CA TRP A 155 -3.54 -6.22 -15.33
C TRP A 155 -2.17 -6.57 -15.92
N LYS A 156 -1.68 -5.77 -16.88
CA LYS A 156 -0.34 -5.96 -17.44
C LYS A 156 0.75 -5.65 -16.43
N SER A 157 0.57 -4.60 -15.62
CA SER A 157 1.45 -4.27 -14.49
C SER A 157 1.49 -5.39 -13.45
N TYR A 158 0.33 -5.99 -13.17
CA TYR A 158 0.22 -7.13 -12.28
C TYR A 158 1.01 -8.35 -12.81
N ARG A 159 0.84 -8.72 -14.09
CA ARG A 159 1.60 -9.82 -14.70
C ARG A 159 3.11 -9.65 -14.59
N LYS A 160 3.61 -8.41 -14.72
CA LYS A 160 5.04 -8.10 -14.58
C LYS A 160 5.55 -8.31 -13.14
N ASN A 161 4.69 -8.11 -12.14
CA ASN A 161 5.05 -8.19 -10.72
C ASN A 161 4.57 -9.50 -10.04
N LEU A 162 4.03 -10.45 -10.82
CA LEU A 162 3.37 -11.65 -10.32
C LEU A 162 4.34 -12.57 -9.56
N TYR A 163 5.61 -12.57 -9.98
CA TYR A 163 6.67 -13.38 -9.39
C TYR A 163 7.46 -12.68 -8.28
N SER A 164 7.03 -11.49 -7.83
CA SER A 164 7.62 -10.89 -6.64
C SER A 164 7.21 -11.69 -5.40
N SER A 165 8.11 -11.81 -4.42
CA SER A 165 7.84 -12.57 -3.18
C SER A 165 6.61 -12.02 -2.45
N GLU A 166 6.39 -10.71 -2.48
CA GLU A 166 5.24 -10.07 -1.85
C GLU A 166 3.92 -10.38 -2.56
N SER A 167 3.94 -10.43 -3.89
CA SER A 167 2.78 -10.86 -4.66
C SER A 167 2.46 -12.32 -4.34
N ILE A 168 3.47 -13.21 -4.35
CA ILE A 168 3.27 -14.64 -4.06
C ILE A 168 2.67 -14.85 -2.67
N LEU A 169 3.24 -14.23 -1.64
CA LEU A 169 2.75 -14.33 -0.26
C LEU A 169 1.30 -13.83 -0.12
N PHE A 170 0.94 -12.74 -0.81
CA PHE A 170 -0.44 -12.29 -0.86
C PHE A 170 -1.38 -13.32 -1.53
N HIS A 171 -0.97 -13.94 -2.65
CA HIS A 171 -1.79 -14.96 -3.31
C HIS A 171 -1.96 -16.20 -2.45
N ILE A 172 -0.93 -16.61 -1.70
CA ILE A 172 -1.04 -17.73 -0.75
C ILE A 172 -2.13 -17.43 0.28
N LEU A 173 -2.12 -16.24 0.88
CA LEU A 173 -3.15 -15.83 1.84
C LEU A 173 -4.56 -15.90 1.22
N VAL A 174 -4.76 -15.27 0.06
CA VAL A 174 -6.08 -15.24 -0.61
C VAL A 174 -6.51 -16.63 -1.04
N LEU A 175 -5.60 -17.47 -1.54
CA LEU A 175 -5.89 -18.84 -1.95
C LEU A 175 -6.38 -19.66 -0.77
N ILE A 176 -5.65 -19.62 0.35
CA ILE A 176 -6.02 -20.33 1.56
C ILE A 176 -7.39 -19.85 2.08
N SER A 177 -7.63 -18.54 2.15
CA SER A 177 -8.95 -18.02 2.52
C SER A 177 -10.06 -18.48 1.56
N SER A 178 -9.76 -18.56 0.27
CA SER A 178 -10.74 -19.00 -0.74
C SER A 178 -11.06 -20.49 -0.65
N VAL A 179 -10.10 -21.31 -0.21
CA VAL A 179 -10.33 -22.73 0.12
C VAL A 179 -11.20 -22.87 1.37
N VAL A 180 -10.95 -22.04 2.40
CA VAL A 180 -11.80 -22.01 3.61
C VAL A 180 -13.24 -21.63 3.25
N LEU A 181 -13.43 -20.63 2.37
CA LEU A 181 -14.75 -20.29 1.83
C LEU A 181 -15.40 -21.48 1.13
N TRP A 182 -14.64 -22.17 0.27
CA TRP A 182 -15.13 -23.32 -0.47
C TRP A 182 -15.67 -24.39 0.48
N ILE A 183 -14.89 -24.76 1.50
CA ILE A 183 -15.27 -25.76 2.50
C ILE A 183 -16.52 -25.31 3.27
N GLY A 184 -16.57 -24.03 3.69
CA GLY A 184 -17.71 -23.48 4.42
C GLY A 184 -19.01 -23.53 3.62
N VAL A 185 -18.98 -23.06 2.37
CA VAL A 185 -20.16 -23.10 1.47
C VAL A 185 -20.55 -24.53 1.14
N TYR A 186 -19.57 -25.42 0.90
CA TYR A 186 -19.81 -26.83 0.63
C TYR A 186 -20.57 -27.51 1.79
N MET A 187 -20.20 -27.21 3.04
CA MET A 187 -20.87 -27.75 4.22
C MET A 187 -22.25 -27.14 4.46
N LEU A 188 -22.44 -25.84 4.20
CA LEU A 188 -23.73 -25.17 4.39
C LEU A 188 -24.80 -25.63 3.40
N LEU A 189 -24.39 -26.02 2.20
CA LEU A 189 -25.28 -26.48 1.14
C LEU A 189 -25.32 -28.00 1.04
N SER A 190 -25.08 -28.72 2.15
CA SER A 190 -24.96 -30.19 2.16
C SER A 190 -26.12 -30.91 1.47
N ASP A 191 -27.32 -30.35 1.57
CA ASP A 191 -28.57 -30.94 1.11
C ASP A 191 -28.79 -30.77 -0.41
N PHE A 192 -27.96 -29.97 -1.09
CA PHE A 192 -28.07 -29.69 -2.52
C PHE A 192 -26.80 -30.12 -3.27
N SER A 193 -26.76 -31.37 -3.75
CA SER A 193 -25.53 -32.01 -4.26
C SER A 193 -24.82 -31.28 -5.40
N ILE A 194 -25.52 -30.91 -6.48
CA ILE A 194 -24.91 -30.22 -7.64
C ILE A 194 -24.72 -28.72 -7.32
N VAL A 195 -25.68 -28.13 -6.61
CA VAL A 195 -25.68 -26.69 -6.29
C VAL A 195 -24.50 -26.34 -5.40
N ARG A 196 -24.16 -27.17 -4.40
CA ARG A 196 -23.04 -26.88 -3.48
C ARG A 196 -21.70 -26.81 -4.20
N GLU A 197 -21.44 -27.68 -5.17
CA GLU A 197 -20.17 -27.71 -5.90
C GLU A 197 -20.02 -26.47 -6.80
N ILE A 198 -21.08 -26.14 -7.53
CA ILE A 198 -21.09 -24.99 -8.44
C ILE A 198 -20.98 -23.69 -7.62
N VAL A 199 -21.82 -23.50 -6.61
CA VAL A 199 -21.85 -22.27 -5.81
C VAL A 199 -20.55 -22.06 -5.06
N ALA A 200 -20.00 -23.10 -4.41
CA ALA A 200 -18.71 -23.00 -3.72
C ALA A 200 -17.59 -22.62 -4.70
N SER A 201 -17.51 -23.28 -5.85
CA SER A 201 -16.46 -23.02 -6.85
C SER A 201 -16.56 -21.61 -7.45
N VAL A 202 -17.78 -21.15 -7.78
CA VAL A 202 -18.02 -19.81 -8.31
C VAL A 202 -17.65 -18.74 -7.29
N LEU A 203 -18.05 -18.90 -6.02
CA LEU A 203 -17.71 -17.95 -4.95
C LEU A 203 -16.22 -17.89 -4.65
N THR A 204 -15.54 -19.05 -4.63
CA THR A 204 -14.08 -19.15 -4.48
C THR A 204 -13.36 -18.43 -5.62
N LEU A 205 -13.77 -18.66 -6.88
CA LEU A 205 -13.18 -18.00 -8.03
C LEU A 205 -13.45 -16.49 -8.01
N ALA A 206 -14.67 -16.07 -7.67
CA ALA A 206 -15.04 -14.66 -7.55
C ALA A 206 -14.20 -13.96 -6.47
N ASN A 207 -13.98 -14.60 -5.32
CA ASN A 207 -13.15 -14.07 -4.24
C ASN A 207 -11.69 -13.90 -4.67
N LEU A 208 -11.09 -14.92 -5.31
CA LEU A 208 -9.74 -14.86 -5.84
C LEU A 208 -9.58 -13.70 -6.82
N LEU A 209 -10.48 -13.60 -7.81
CA LEU A 209 -10.47 -12.54 -8.82
C LEU A 209 -10.66 -11.16 -8.19
N TYR A 210 -11.56 -11.04 -7.22
CA TYR A 210 -11.82 -9.79 -6.51
C TYR A 210 -10.56 -9.30 -5.77
N PHE A 211 -9.91 -10.15 -4.99
CA PHE A 211 -8.73 -9.75 -4.21
C PHE A 211 -7.50 -9.51 -5.07
N THR A 212 -7.28 -10.33 -6.11
CA THR A 212 -6.24 -10.04 -7.10
C THR A 212 -6.48 -8.67 -7.75
N ARG A 213 -7.74 -8.38 -8.12
CA ARG A 213 -8.13 -7.07 -8.66
C ARG A 213 -7.93 -5.93 -7.69
N HIS A 214 -8.32 -6.13 -6.45
CA HIS A 214 -8.16 -5.15 -5.39
C HIS A 214 -6.68 -4.82 -5.19
N TYR A 215 -5.84 -5.84 -5.05
CA TYR A 215 -4.41 -5.73 -4.82
C TYR A 215 -3.71 -4.89 -5.90
N TYR A 216 -3.87 -5.24 -7.18
CA TYR A 216 -3.21 -4.48 -8.23
C TYR A 216 -3.78 -3.07 -8.37
N LYS A 217 -5.10 -2.88 -8.18
CA LYS A 217 -5.72 -1.56 -8.28
C LYS A 217 -5.17 -0.62 -7.21
N GLN A 218 -4.90 -1.11 -6.00
CA GLN A 218 -4.31 -0.28 -4.96
C GLN A 218 -2.84 0.04 -5.23
N LEU A 219 -2.07 -0.91 -5.77
CA LEU A 219 -0.69 -0.66 -6.18
C LEU A 219 -0.60 0.35 -7.33
N THR A 220 -1.46 0.22 -8.34
CA THR A 220 -1.42 1.10 -9.52
C THR A 220 -1.83 2.52 -9.19
N LYS A 221 -2.75 2.71 -8.23
CA LYS A 221 -3.14 4.04 -7.74
C LYS A 221 -1.98 4.89 -7.23
N ILE A 222 -0.91 4.26 -6.74
CA ILE A 222 0.29 4.99 -6.29
C ILE A 222 0.93 5.72 -7.48
N TYR A 223 0.91 5.11 -8.67
CA TYR A 223 1.55 5.63 -9.87
C TYR A 223 0.61 6.45 -10.75
N ASP A 224 -0.72 6.34 -10.58
CA ASP A 224 -1.70 7.16 -11.29
C ASP A 224 -1.43 8.68 -11.11
N VAL A 225 -0.83 9.05 -9.98
CA VAL A 225 -0.33 10.42 -9.69
C VAL A 225 0.58 10.97 -10.79
N VAL A 226 1.38 10.12 -11.44
CA VAL A 226 2.33 10.55 -12.48
C VAL A 226 1.62 10.94 -13.78
N PHE A 227 0.38 10.48 -13.98
CA PHE A 227 -0.33 10.62 -15.26
C PHE A 227 -1.59 11.47 -15.19
N ASN A 228 -2.15 11.68 -14.00
CA ASN A 228 -3.42 12.39 -13.82
C ASN A 228 -3.24 13.90 -13.56
N ASP A 229 -2.01 14.39 -13.37
CA ASP A 229 -1.66 15.79 -13.05
C ASP A 229 -2.58 16.44 -11.99
N ASP A 230 -3.05 15.62 -11.04
CA ASP A 230 -4.02 15.99 -10.00
C ASP A 230 -3.36 16.04 -8.62
N ASP A 231 -3.43 17.21 -7.98
CA ASP A 231 -2.84 17.47 -6.66
C ASP A 231 -3.49 16.64 -5.55
N ALA A 232 -4.79 16.34 -5.66
CA ALA A 232 -5.47 15.50 -4.68
C ALA A 232 -4.91 14.06 -4.70
N SER A 233 -4.65 13.54 -5.90
CA SER A 233 -4.01 12.23 -6.10
C SER A 233 -2.58 12.21 -5.55
N PHE A 234 -1.79 13.27 -5.79
CA PHE A 234 -0.44 13.39 -5.23
C PHE A 234 -0.47 13.45 -3.70
N ASN A 235 -1.29 14.32 -3.13
CA ASN A 235 -1.42 14.48 -1.68
C ASN A 235 -1.90 13.20 -1.00
N ALA A 236 -2.77 12.41 -1.64
CA ALA A 236 -3.21 11.12 -1.11
C ALA A 236 -2.09 10.05 -1.08
N VAL A 237 -1.09 10.15 -1.95
CA VAL A 237 0.09 9.26 -1.95
C VAL A 237 1.19 9.82 -1.04
N PHE A 238 1.47 11.11 -1.13
CA PHE A 238 2.50 11.78 -0.35
C PHE A 238 2.15 11.81 1.15
N SER A 239 0.89 11.96 1.54
CA SER A 239 0.45 11.88 2.95
C SER A 239 0.74 10.52 3.60
N LYS A 240 0.80 9.43 2.81
CA LYS A 240 1.21 8.11 3.30
C LYS A 240 2.70 8.04 3.60
N ALA A 241 3.49 8.95 3.03
CA ALA A 241 4.91 9.13 3.33
C ALA A 241 5.09 10.03 4.57
N TRP A 242 4.26 9.89 5.61
CA TRP A 242 4.25 10.75 6.80
C TRP A 242 5.67 11.00 7.36
N PHE A 243 6.58 10.03 7.23
CA PHE A 243 7.98 10.17 7.60
C PHE A 243 8.67 11.44 7.01
N LEU A 244 8.39 11.78 5.75
CA LEU A 244 8.89 13.00 5.09
C LEU A 244 8.26 14.30 5.63
N HIS A 245 7.10 14.21 6.27
CA HIS A 245 6.38 15.37 6.81
C HIS A 245 6.79 15.70 8.24
N PHE A 246 7.23 14.69 9.00
CA PHE A 246 7.57 14.85 10.42
C PHE A 246 9.06 15.19 10.65
N HIS A 247 9.95 14.79 9.74
CA HIS A 247 11.40 14.85 9.96
C HIS A 247 12.12 15.86 9.05
N LEU A 248 11.43 16.40 8.05
CA LEU A 248 11.92 17.50 7.24
C LEU A 248 11.19 18.72 7.75
N ASP A 249 11.76 19.31 8.81
CA ASP A 249 11.33 20.59 9.34
C ASP A 249 11.47 21.61 8.20
N PHE A 250 10.35 21.88 7.52
CA PHE A 250 10.34 22.88 6.47
C PHE A 250 10.40 24.20 7.19
N ASN A 251 11.60 24.80 7.25
CA ASN A 251 11.85 26.14 7.75
C ASN A 251 10.95 27.15 7.02
N GLU A 252 9.69 27.26 7.45
CA GLU A 252 8.75 28.29 7.02
C GLU A 252 8.86 29.53 7.94
N ASN A 253 9.60 29.46 9.05
CA ASN A 253 9.65 30.54 10.05
C ASN A 253 10.99 31.30 10.17
N LYS A 254 11.97 31.10 9.27
CA LYS A 254 13.24 31.86 9.34
C LYS A 254 13.25 33.18 8.56
N LYS A 255 12.12 33.61 7.96
CA LYS A 255 12.03 34.90 7.25
C LYS A 255 11.31 36.02 8.00
N ASP A 256 10.59 35.70 9.09
CA ASP A 256 9.83 36.70 9.83
C ASP A 256 10.48 37.11 11.17
N SER A 257 11.52 36.39 11.64
CA SER A 257 12.21 36.72 12.89
C SER A 257 13.40 37.68 12.74
N ASP A 258 13.97 37.80 11.54
CA ASP A 258 15.15 38.65 11.30
C ASP A 258 14.78 40.08 10.85
N GLY A 259 13.46 40.37 10.76
CA GLY A 259 12.92 41.68 10.37
C GLY A 259 12.33 42.50 11.52
N LEU A 260 12.38 42.01 12.76
CA LEU A 260 11.86 42.70 13.94
C LEU A 260 12.87 42.65 15.09
N SER A 261 14.01 43.29 14.87
CA SER A 261 14.83 43.83 15.95
C SER A 261 14.49 45.32 16.10
N PRO A 262 14.02 45.78 17.28
CA PRO A 262 14.23 47.17 17.69
C PRO A 262 15.72 47.50 17.80
#